data_AF-A0A2V1JPG9-F1
#
_entry.id   AF-A0A2V1JPG9-F1
#
_cell.length_a   1.000
_cell.length_b   1.000
_cell.length_c   1.000
_cell.angle_alpha   90.00
_cell.angle_beta   90.00
_cell.angle_gamma   90.00
#
_symmetry.space_group_name_H-M   'P 1'
#
loop_
_entity.id
_entity.type
_entity.pdbx_description
1 polymer ?
#
loop_
_entity_poly.entity_id
_entity_poly.type
_entity_poly.pdbx_seq_one_letter_code
_entity_poly.pdbx_strand_id
1 'polypeptide(L)' 'MKTLAYDLHLHSCLSPCGDNDMTPANIAGMAKIIGLDLIALTDHNSCKNCPAV' A
#
# COMPACT_ATOMS: atom_id res chain seq x y z
N MET A 1 -9.72 22.15 10.02
CA MET A 1 -9.12 20.80 9.87
C MET A 1 -9.28 20.37 8.43
N LYS A 2 -8.27 19.72 7.83
CA LYS A 2 -8.38 19.13 6.49
C LYS A 2 -8.97 17.73 6.63
N THR A 3 -10.00 17.41 5.85
CA THR A 3 -10.48 16.02 5.69
C THR A 3 -9.51 15.27 4.80
N LEU A 4 -9.11 14.06 5.20
CA LEU A 4 -8.24 13.18 4.42
C LEU A 4 -9.04 11.98 3.93
N ALA A 5 -8.94 11.66 2.64
CA ALA A 5 -9.35 10.37 2.12
C ALA A 5 -8.21 9.36 2.33
N TYR A 6 -8.49 8.22 2.94
CA TYR A 6 -7.43 7.27 3.31
C TYR A 6 -7.84 5.81 3.20
N ASP A 7 -6.84 4.95 2.99
CA ASP A 7 -6.95 3.49 3.14
C ASP A 7 -5.75 2.96 3.93
N LEU A 8 -6.02 2.38 5.09
CA LEU A 8 -4.97 1.95 6.02
C LEU A 8 -4.76 0.42 6.03
N HIS A 9 -5.38 -0.31 5.10
CA HIS A 9 -5.30 -1.78 5.09
C HIS A 9 -5.13 -2.29 3.65
N LEU A 10 -3.90 -2.15 3.13
CA LEU A 10 -3.53 -2.61 1.80
C LEU A 10 -2.45 -3.70 1.85
N HIS A 11 -2.59 -4.72 1.03
CA HIS A 11 -1.58 -5.75 0.83
C HIS A 11 -0.88 -5.57 -0.51
N SER A 12 0.43 -5.76 -0.54
CA SER A 12 1.22 -5.82 -1.76
C SER A 12 1.37 -7.25 -2.27
N CYS A 13 2.10 -7.39 -3.38
CA CYS A 13 2.55 -8.69 -3.90
C CYS A 13 3.41 -9.50 -2.92
N LEU A 14 3.82 -8.95 -1.78
CA LEU A 14 4.51 -9.69 -0.71
C LEU A 14 3.56 -10.50 0.18
N SER A 15 2.26 -10.25 0.09
CA SER A 15 1.23 -10.98 0.81
C SER A 15 0.71 -12.20 0.02
N PRO A 16 0.29 -13.28 0.68
CA PRO A 16 -0.27 -14.47 0.00
C PRO A 16 -1.58 -14.20 -0.74
N CYS A 17 -2.26 -13.10 -0.43
CA CYS A 17 -3.50 -12.68 -1.09
C CYS A 17 -3.29 -11.55 -2.11
N GLY A 18 -2.07 -11.03 -2.27
CA GLY A 18 -1.76 -9.98 -3.23
C GLY A 18 -1.49 -10.53 -4.63
N ASP A 19 -1.90 -9.80 -5.65
CA ASP A 19 -1.52 -10.08 -7.05
C ASP A 19 -0.07 -9.62 -7.33
N ASN A 20 0.59 -10.18 -8.34
CA ASN A 20 1.92 -9.74 -8.79
C ASN A 20 1.95 -8.26 -9.18
N ASP A 21 0.83 -7.73 -9.69
CA ASP A 21 0.72 -6.32 -10.07
C ASP A 21 0.57 -5.38 -8.86
N MET A 22 0.33 -5.91 -7.66
CA MET A 22 0.23 -5.12 -6.42
C MET A 22 1.59 -4.71 -5.86
N THR A 23 2.47 -4.17 -6.71
CA THR A 23 3.73 -3.59 -6.26
C THR A 23 3.49 -2.29 -5.47
N PRO A 24 4.35 -1.92 -4.50
CA PRO A 24 4.20 -0.66 -3.77
C PRO A 24 4.10 0.58 -4.68
N ALA A 25 4.81 0.58 -5.81
CA ALA A 25 4.75 1.66 -6.80
C ALA A 25 3.38 1.74 -7.49
N ASN A 26 2.82 0.60 -7.90
CA ASN A 26 1.49 0.55 -8.51
C ASN A 26 0.40 0.96 -7.52
N ILE A 27 0.50 0.51 -6.26
CA ILE A 27 -0.45 0.90 -5.19
C ILE A 27 -0.42 2.41 -4.97
N ALA A 28 0.77 3.02 -4.86
CA ALA A 28 0.90 4.47 -4.70
C ALA A 28 0.37 5.24 -5.92
N GLY A 29 0.62 4.75 -7.13
CA GLY A 29 0.09 5.32 -8.36
C GLY A 29 -1.43 5.26 -8.43
N MET A 30 -2.03 4.12 -8.10
CA MET A 30 -3.48 3.96 -8.06
C MET A 30 -4.12 4.82 -6.97
N ALA A 31 -3.53 4.88 -5.77
CA ALA A 31 -3.98 5.76 -4.70
C ALA A 31 -4.05 7.23 -5.16
N LYS A 32 -3.07 7.68 -5.96
CA LYS A 32 -3.08 9.00 -6.56
C LYS A 32 -4.21 9.19 -7.58
N ILE A 33 -4.46 8.20 -8.43
CA ILE A 33 -5.53 8.24 -9.45
C ILE A 33 -6.91 8.30 -8.81
N ILE A 34 -7.15 7.52 -7.75
CA ILE A 34 -8.45 7.42 -7.09
C ILE A 34 -8.67 8.50 -6.00
N GLY A 35 -7.68 9.33 -5.72
CA GLY A 35 -7.81 10.48 -4.84
C GLY A 35 -7.64 10.20 -3.34
N LEU A 36 -6.86 9.19 -2.96
CA LEU A 36 -6.47 8.99 -1.56
C LEU A 36 -5.34 9.97 -1.18
N ASP A 37 -5.51 10.67 -0.07
CA ASP A 37 -4.50 11.55 0.54
C ASP A 37 -3.43 10.75 1.30
N LEU A 38 -3.80 9.59 1.85
CA LEU A 38 -2.93 8.79 2.72
C LEU A 38 -3.23 7.30 2.59
N ILE A 39 -2.18 6.48 2.55
CA ILE A 39 -2.30 5.01 2.50
C ILE A 39 -1.32 4.33 3.46
N ALA A 40 -1.65 3.11 3.90
CA ALA A 40 -0.73 2.24 4.63
C ALA A 40 -0.67 0.84 4.02
N LEU A 41 0.56 0.32 3.87
CA LEU A 41 0.81 -1.05 3.45
C LEU A 41 0.95 -1.94 4.69
N THR A 42 0.18 -3.02 4.75
CA THR A 42 0.01 -3.88 5.93
C THR A 42 0.19 -5.35 5.57
N ASP A 43 1.26 -5.68 4.87
CA ASP A 43 1.50 -7.04 4.37
C ASP A 43 1.47 -8.12 5.46
N HIS A 44 1.00 -9.31 5.08
CA HIS A 44 1.00 -10.48 5.97
C HIS A 44 2.43 -10.88 6.36
N ASN A 45 2.80 -10.59 7.62
CA ASN A 45 4.06 -11.02 8.24
C ASN A 45 5.31 -10.70 7.41
N SER A 46 5.30 -9.60 6.65
CA SER A 46 6.40 -9.21 5.77
C SER A 46 6.74 -7.73 5.93
N CYS A 47 8.03 -7.43 5.90
CA CYS A 47 8.59 -6.08 5.83
C CYS A 47 9.68 -5.98 4.74
N LYS A 48 9.67 -6.89 3.75
CA LYS A 48 10.71 -6.93 2.69
C LYS A 48 10.74 -5.70 1.78
N ASN A 49 9.70 -4.88 1.84
CA ASN A 49 9.59 -3.56 1.21
C ASN A 49 10.29 -2.44 2.01
N CYS A 50 10.77 -2.72 3.22
CA CYS A 50 11.52 -1.79 4.06
C CYS A 50 13.04 -2.07 3.98
N PRO A 51 13.89 -1.06 4.23
CA PRO A 51 15.32 -1.28 4.44
C PRO A 51 15.58 -2.25 5.59
N ALA A 52 16.68 -2.99 5.51
CA ALA A 52 17.19 -3.74 6.66
C ALA A 52 17.59 -2.79 7.79
N VAL A 53 17.45 -3.26 9.04
CA VAL A 53 17.84 -2.55 10.28
C VAL A 53 18.94 -3.30 11.00
#